data_AF-T1AVP1-F1
#
_entry.id   AF-T1AVP1-F1
#
_cell.length_a   1.000
_cell.length_b   1.000
_cell.length_c   1.000
_cell.angle_alpha   90.00
_cell.angle_beta   90.00
_cell.angle_gamma   90.00
#
_symmetry.space_group_name_H-M   'P 1'
#
loop_
_entity.id
_entity.type
_entity.pdbx_description
1 polymer ?
#
loop_
_entity_poly.entity_id
_entity_poly.type
_entity_poly.pdbx_seq_one_letter_code
_entity_poly.pdbx_strand_id
1 'polypeptide(L)'
;MMLRPLLTFHESVVEEAALGYFRELGYETKFGPDIAPDGNAKERENWNDVILEGRLKTAIDRLNSHLSADARADAVRKVLRSESSSLVQSNRRFHDFLANGIDIETRRKEGRIAGDKAWLVDFEHPENNDWLVVNQFAV
;
A
#
# COMPACT_ATOMS: atom_id res chain seq x y z
N MET A 1 35.66 40.32 2.62
CA MET A 1 34.52 39.81 3.40
C MET A 1 33.50 39.25 2.41
N MET A 2 33.64 37.97 2.04
CA MET A 2 32.66 37.30 1.17
C MET A 2 31.54 36.78 2.06
N LEU A 3 30.32 37.22 1.79
CA LEU A 3 29.10 36.68 2.40
C LEU A 3 29.05 35.17 2.10
N ARG A 4 29.06 34.33 3.14
CA ARG A 4 28.58 32.96 3.01
C ARG A 4 27.16 33.04 2.46
N PRO A 5 26.83 32.37 1.33
CA PRO A 5 25.45 32.30 0.92
C PRO A 5 24.69 31.61 2.06
N LEU A 6 23.64 32.26 2.57
CA LEU A 6 22.64 31.58 3.37
C LEU A 6 22.17 30.41 2.50
N LEU A 7 22.44 29.18 2.95
CA LEU A 7 21.85 27.98 2.36
C LEU A 7 20.34 28.21 2.40
N THR A 8 19.75 28.54 1.25
CA THR A 8 18.32 28.70 1.14
C THR A 8 17.72 27.31 1.35
N PHE A 9 17.12 27.12 2.51
CA PHE A 9 16.51 25.86 2.89
C PHE A 9 15.18 25.73 2.14
N HIS A 10 15.17 24.90 1.11
CA HIS A 10 13.99 24.62 0.29
C HIS A 10 13.30 23.33 0.77
N GLU A 11 12.00 23.19 0.49
CA GLU A 11 11.23 21.98 0.81
C GLU A 11 11.85 20.72 0.21
N SER A 12 12.46 20.83 -0.97
CA SER A 12 13.18 19.73 -1.63
C SER A 12 14.34 19.18 -0.78
N VAL A 13 15.01 20.01 0.03
CA VAL A 13 16.10 19.56 0.92
C VAL A 13 15.54 18.66 2.02
N VAL A 14 14.36 18.99 2.55
CA VAL A 14 13.69 18.19 3.58
C VAL A 14 13.15 16.90 2.97
N GLU A 15 12.54 16.99 1.79
CA GLU A 15 12.01 15.85 1.05
C GLU A 15 13.11 14.84 0.72
N GLU A 16 14.24 15.29 0.16
CA GLU A 16 15.38 14.44 -0.17
C GLU A 16 15.98 13.77 1.08
N ALA A 17 16.10 14.50 2.19
CA ALA A 17 16.56 13.95 3.46
C ALA A 17 15.60 12.89 4.01
N ALA A 18 14.28 13.14 3.96
CA ALA A 18 13.26 12.17 4.38
C ALA A 18 13.32 10.89 3.54
N LEU A 19 13.42 11.02 2.21
CA LEU A 19 13.61 9.88 1.31
C LEU A 19 14.91 9.12 1.61
N GLY A 20 15.98 9.83 1.97
CA GLY A 20 17.23 9.23 2.45
C GLY A 20 17.01 8.29 3.63
N TYR A 21 16.32 8.76 4.68
CA TYR A 21 16.01 7.93 5.85
C TYR A 21 15.17 6.70 5.51
N PHE A 22 14.17 6.81 4.63
CA PHE A 22 13.37 5.66 4.23
C PHE A 22 14.17 4.62 3.45
N ARG A 23 15.10 5.04 2.57
CA ARG A 23 16.00 4.10 1.88
C ARG A 23 16.89 3.35 2.86
N GLU A 24 17.41 4.02 3.89
CA GLU A 24 18.21 3.38 4.95
C GLU A 24 17.40 2.34 5.74
N LEU A 25 16.09 2.55 5.88
CA LEU A 25 15.15 1.59 6.49
C LEU A 25 14.73 0.45 5.53
N GLY A 26 15.21 0.46 4.28
CA GLY A 26 14.93 -0.58 3.28
C GLY A 26 13.67 -0.33 2.43
N TYR A 27 13.10 0.88 2.48
CA TYR A 27 11.94 1.22 1.64
C TYR A 27 12.40 1.50 0.21
N GLU A 28 11.61 1.05 -0.75
CA GLU A 28 11.71 1.57 -2.11
C GLU A 28 11.26 3.04 -2.13
N THR A 29 11.93 3.88 -2.91
CA THR A 29 11.50 5.27 -3.14
C THR A 29 11.19 5.48 -4.61
N LYS A 30 10.05 6.08 -4.93
CA LYS A 30 9.68 6.44 -6.30
C LYS A 30 9.22 7.88 -6.42
N PHE A 31 9.40 8.42 -7.61
CA PHE A 31 8.86 9.71 -8.00
C PHE A 31 7.41 9.55 -8.48
N GLY A 32 6.48 10.31 -7.89
CA GLY A 32 5.04 10.22 -8.17
C GLY A 32 4.69 10.32 -9.66
N PRO A 33 5.25 11.29 -10.41
CA PRO A 33 5.05 11.39 -11.85
C PRO A 33 5.50 10.16 -12.65
N ASP A 34 6.49 9.39 -12.18
CA ASP A 34 6.91 8.18 -12.89
C ASP A 34 5.87 7.06 -12.81
N ILE A 35 5.12 6.99 -11.70
CA ILE A 35 4.10 5.95 -11.47
C ILE A 35 2.67 6.40 -11.79
N ALA A 36 2.52 7.65 -12.24
CA ALA A 36 1.26 8.25 -12.67
C ALA A 36 0.68 7.56 -13.92
N PRO A 37 -0.59 7.83 -14.27
CA PRO A 37 -1.25 7.23 -15.44
C PRO A 37 -0.53 7.46 -16.77
N ASP A 38 0.18 8.57 -16.91
CA ASP A 38 0.98 8.99 -18.06
C ASP A 38 2.49 8.88 -17.81
N GLY A 39 2.88 8.27 -16.68
CA GLY A 39 4.27 8.09 -16.27
C GLY A 39 4.98 6.94 -17.00
N ASN A 40 6.32 6.96 -16.94
CA ASN A 40 7.17 5.97 -17.60
C ASN A 40 7.15 4.58 -16.94
N ALA A 41 6.76 4.51 -15.67
CA ALA A 41 6.66 3.31 -14.85
C ALA A 41 5.28 3.21 -14.18
N LYS A 42 4.23 3.41 -14.99
CA LYS A 42 2.82 3.46 -14.57
C LYS A 42 2.45 2.35 -13.57
N GLU A 43 1.96 2.76 -12.40
CA GLU A 43 1.33 1.86 -11.41
C GLU A 43 -0.11 2.27 -11.07
N ARG A 44 -0.58 3.39 -11.61
CA ARG A 44 -1.91 3.98 -11.40
C ARG A 44 -2.68 4.03 -12.70
N GLU A 45 -3.96 3.71 -12.69
CA GLU A 45 -4.80 3.84 -13.89
C GLU A 45 -5.37 5.25 -14.03
N ASN A 46 -5.68 5.90 -12.91
CA ASN A 46 -6.19 7.26 -12.84
C ASN A 46 -5.41 8.12 -11.85
N TRP A 47 -5.46 9.44 -12.05
CA TRP A 47 -4.87 10.42 -11.14
C TRP A 47 -5.49 10.43 -9.75
N ASN A 48 -6.70 9.90 -9.59
CA ASN A 48 -7.37 9.84 -8.29
C ASN A 48 -7.13 8.51 -7.56
N ASP A 49 -6.41 7.56 -8.19
CA ASP A 49 -6.15 6.27 -7.58
C ASP A 49 -5.12 6.43 -6.46
N VAL A 50 -5.57 6.26 -5.23
CA VAL A 50 -4.69 6.32 -4.04
C VAL A 50 -4.11 4.95 -3.66
N ILE A 51 -4.72 3.87 -4.17
CA ILE A 51 -4.25 2.50 -3.97
C ILE A 51 -3.54 2.04 -5.24
N LEU A 52 -2.31 1.57 -5.10
CA LEU A 52 -1.57 0.91 -6.18
C LEU A 52 -2.05 -0.54 -6.31
N GLU A 53 -3.09 -0.78 -7.09
CA GLU A 53 -3.77 -2.09 -7.15
C GLU A 53 -2.84 -3.24 -7.53
N GLY A 54 -1.88 -3.01 -8.42
CA GLY A 54 -0.92 -4.03 -8.86
C GLY A 54 -0.05 -4.53 -7.70
N ARG A 55 0.47 -3.59 -6.89
CA ARG A 55 1.23 -3.91 -5.67
C ARG A 55 0.36 -4.60 -4.63
N LEU A 56 -0.86 -4.09 -4.40
CA LEU A 56 -1.81 -4.70 -3.47
C LEU A 56 -2.08 -6.17 -3.80
N LYS A 57 -2.37 -6.49 -5.08
CA LYS A 57 -2.60 -7.85 -5.54
C LYS A 57 -1.37 -8.74 -5.32
N THR A 58 -0.20 -8.24 -5.72
CA THR A 58 1.08 -8.96 -5.55
C THR A 58 1.40 -9.25 -4.08
N ALA A 59 1.19 -8.27 -3.20
CA ALA A 59 1.40 -8.43 -1.76
C ALA A 59 0.42 -9.44 -1.16
N ILE A 60 -0.87 -9.34 -1.48
CA ILE A 60 -1.88 -10.30 -1.00
C ILE A 60 -1.56 -11.73 -1.48
N ASP A 61 -1.14 -11.89 -2.75
CA ASP A 61 -0.72 -13.18 -3.31
C ASP A 61 0.47 -13.78 -2.56
N ARG A 62 1.47 -12.95 -2.24
CA ARG A 62 2.67 -13.37 -1.50
C ARG A 62 2.35 -13.76 -0.05
N LEU A 63 1.69 -12.86 0.69
CA LEU A 63 1.43 -13.03 2.12
C LEU A 63 0.40 -14.14 2.41
N ASN A 64 -0.51 -14.40 1.48
CA ASN A 64 -1.65 -15.30 1.69
C ASN A 64 -1.62 -16.51 0.75
N SER A 65 -0.43 -17.04 0.47
CA SER A 65 -0.23 -18.18 -0.44
C SER A 65 -0.98 -19.46 -0.01
N HIS A 66 -1.35 -19.56 1.26
CA HIS A 66 -2.16 -20.64 1.83
C HIS A 66 -3.65 -20.56 1.44
N LEU A 67 -4.15 -19.39 1.05
CA LEU A 67 -5.53 -19.20 0.59
C LEU A 67 -5.69 -19.63 -0.88
N SER A 68 -6.94 -19.86 -1.31
CA SER A 68 -7.23 -20.06 -2.73
C SER A 68 -7.11 -18.75 -3.52
N ALA A 69 -6.93 -18.84 -4.84
CA ALA A 69 -6.91 -17.65 -5.70
C ALA A 69 -8.20 -16.82 -5.57
N ASP A 70 -9.36 -17.49 -5.48
CA ASP A 70 -10.66 -16.82 -5.30
C ASP A 70 -10.75 -16.08 -3.96
N ALA A 71 -10.21 -16.67 -2.89
CA ALA A 71 -10.16 -16.05 -1.57
C ALA A 71 -9.26 -14.80 -1.57
N ARG A 72 -8.10 -14.86 -2.22
CA ARG A 72 -7.21 -13.70 -2.37
C ARG A 72 -7.84 -12.60 -3.24
N ALA A 73 -8.51 -12.97 -4.32
CA ALA A 73 -9.27 -12.03 -5.15
C ALA A 73 -10.42 -11.37 -4.37
N ASP A 74 -11.08 -12.10 -3.47
CA ASP A 74 -12.08 -11.55 -2.56
C ASP A 74 -11.48 -10.55 -1.57
N ALA A 75 -10.32 -10.84 -1.01
CA ALA A 75 -9.59 -9.92 -0.13
C ALA A 75 -9.27 -8.60 -0.85
N VAL A 76 -8.72 -8.67 -2.08
CA VAL A 76 -8.44 -7.49 -2.91
C VAL A 76 -9.73 -6.69 -3.14
N ARG A 77 -10.83 -7.33 -3.53
CA ARG A 77 -12.11 -6.66 -3.74
C ARG A 77 -12.61 -5.95 -2.48
N LYS A 78 -12.47 -6.57 -1.30
CA LYS A 78 -12.90 -5.99 -0.02
C LYS A 78 -12.11 -4.71 0.33
N VAL A 79 -10.82 -4.68 0.01
CA VAL A 79 -9.97 -3.49 0.22
C VAL A 79 -10.35 -2.35 -0.73
N LEU A 80 -10.54 -2.65 -2.02
CA LEU A 80 -10.82 -1.63 -3.04
C LEU A 80 -12.24 -1.04 -2.95
N ARG A 81 -13.17 -1.75 -2.30
CA ARG A 81 -14.56 -1.33 -2.25
C ARG A 81 -14.79 -0.29 -1.16
N SER A 82 -15.07 0.94 -1.58
CA SER A 82 -15.64 1.96 -0.69
C SER A 82 -17.11 1.65 -0.40
N GLU A 83 -17.39 1.16 0.80
CA GLU A 83 -18.75 0.74 1.21
C GLU A 83 -19.48 1.78 2.07
N SER A 84 -18.82 2.86 2.48
CA SER A 84 -19.42 3.91 3.32
C SER A 84 -19.29 5.29 2.69
N SER A 85 -20.36 6.09 2.81
CA SER A 85 -20.34 7.53 2.52
C SER A 85 -19.59 8.33 3.58
N SER A 86 -19.20 7.71 4.70
CA SER A 86 -18.45 8.33 5.78
C SER A 86 -16.97 7.96 5.72
N LEU A 87 -16.12 8.96 5.52
CA LEU A 87 -14.66 8.79 5.54
C LEU A 87 -14.17 8.16 6.84
N VAL A 88 -14.77 8.52 7.99
CA VAL A 88 -14.40 7.98 9.30
C VAL A 88 -14.68 6.48 9.37
N GLN A 89 -15.82 6.03 8.85
CA GLN A 89 -16.17 4.61 8.83
C GLN A 89 -15.27 3.84 7.87
N SER A 90 -14.99 4.39 6.68
CA SER A 90 -14.06 3.80 5.72
C SER A 90 -12.65 3.66 6.30
N ASN A 91 -12.14 4.69 6.98
CA ASN A 91 -10.84 4.66 7.65
C ASN A 91 -10.81 3.62 8.77
N ARG A 92 -11.85 3.56 9.62
CA ARG A 92 -11.93 2.56 10.69
C ARG A 92 -11.91 1.14 10.14
N ARG A 93 -12.70 0.87 9.10
CA ARG A 93 -12.72 -0.44 8.44
C ARG A 93 -11.37 -0.81 7.84
N PHE A 94 -10.73 0.12 7.12
CA PHE A 94 -9.41 -0.15 6.54
C PHE A 94 -8.36 -0.38 7.63
N HIS A 95 -8.40 0.39 8.73
CA HIS A 95 -7.58 0.14 9.90
C HIS A 95 -7.84 -1.25 10.50
N ASP A 96 -9.10 -1.66 10.62
CA ASP A 96 -9.45 -3.01 11.10
C ASP A 96 -8.89 -4.10 10.18
N PHE A 97 -8.87 -3.90 8.86
CA PHE A 97 -8.21 -4.82 7.92
C PHE A 97 -6.70 -4.90 8.12
N LEU A 98 -6.04 -3.76 8.37
CA LEU A 98 -4.60 -3.73 8.66
C LEU A 98 -4.29 -4.45 9.98
N ALA A 99 -5.06 -4.18 11.04
CA ALA A 99 -4.77 -4.68 12.38
C ALA A 99 -5.21 -6.12 12.62
N ASN A 100 -6.38 -6.51 12.08
CA ASN A 100 -7.06 -7.77 12.42
C ASN A 100 -7.22 -8.72 11.23
N GLY A 101 -6.72 -8.33 10.05
CA GLY A 101 -6.90 -9.08 8.81
C GLY A 101 -8.34 -9.03 8.27
N ILE A 102 -8.45 -9.36 6.99
CA ILE A 102 -9.71 -9.39 6.25
C ILE A 102 -10.35 -10.77 6.46
N ASP A 103 -11.59 -10.82 6.92
CA ASP A 103 -12.35 -12.08 7.02
C ASP A 103 -12.61 -12.68 5.64
N ILE A 104 -12.27 -13.94 5.47
CA ILE A 104 -12.50 -14.73 4.26
C ILE A 104 -13.35 -15.94 4.59
N GLU A 105 -14.37 -16.18 3.77
CA GLU A 105 -15.15 -17.40 3.82
C GLU A 105 -14.56 -18.42 2.85
N THR A 106 -14.00 -19.51 3.37
CA THR A 106 -13.47 -20.59 2.54
C THR A 106 -14.41 -21.78 2.58
N ARG A 107 -14.68 -22.37 1.40
CA ARG A 107 -15.41 -23.64 1.33
C ARG A 107 -14.41 -24.78 1.41
N ARG A 108 -14.42 -25.52 2.53
CA ARG A 108 -13.57 -26.71 2.67
C ARG A 108 -14.10 -27.85 1.80
N LYS A 109 -13.22 -28.82 1.50
CA LYS A 109 -13.53 -30.01 0.69
C LYS A 109 -14.74 -30.81 1.17
N GLU A 110 -15.10 -30.69 2.46
CA GLU A 110 -16.25 -31.34 3.09
C GLU A 110 -17.56 -30.52 3.00
N GLY A 111 -17.58 -29.41 2.25
CA GLY A 111 -18.75 -28.55 2.08
C GLY A 111 -19.02 -27.58 3.24
N ARG A 112 -18.22 -27.61 4.31
CA ARG A 112 -18.32 -26.68 5.44
C ARG A 112 -17.64 -25.35 5.10
N ILE A 113 -18.30 -24.24 5.45
CA ILE A 113 -17.70 -22.90 5.42
C ILE A 113 -16.79 -22.80 6.65
N ALA A 114 -15.52 -22.48 6.43
CA ALA A 114 -14.59 -22.14 7.50
C ALA A 114 -14.12 -20.69 7.30
N GLY A 115 -14.20 -19.91 8.37
CA GLY A 115 -13.60 -18.57 8.41
C GLY A 115 -12.08 -18.68 8.42
N ASP A 116 -11.44 -17.85 7.62
CA ASP A 116 -9.99 -17.64 7.60
C ASP A 116 -9.69 -16.14 7.47
N LYS A 117 -8.41 -15.75 7.55
CA LYS A 117 -7.97 -14.37 7.45
C LYS A 117 -7.01 -14.17 6.27
N ALA A 118 -7.22 -13.10 5.51
CA ALA A 118 -6.23 -12.56 4.60
C ALA A 118 -5.54 -11.36 5.23
N TRP A 119 -4.21 -11.33 5.18
CA TRP A 119 -3.37 -10.30 5.78
C TRP A 119 -2.85 -9.33 4.73
N LEU A 120 -2.80 -8.05 5.11
CA LEU A 120 -2.22 -6.96 4.31
C LEU A 120 -0.79 -6.61 4.71
N VAL A 121 -0.41 -6.98 5.94
CA VAL A 121 0.90 -6.73 6.53
C VAL A 121 1.34 -7.99 7.26
N ASP A 122 2.56 -8.42 7.00
CA ASP A 122 3.27 -9.41 7.80
C ASP A 122 3.97 -8.70 8.96
N PHE A 123 3.35 -8.75 10.15
CA PHE A 123 3.93 -8.16 11.35
C PHE A 123 4.99 -9.04 12.02
N GLU A 124 5.00 -10.34 11.72
CA GLU A 124 5.97 -11.27 12.28
C GLU A 124 7.32 -11.16 11.56
N HIS A 125 7.27 -10.98 10.23
CA HIS A 125 8.44 -10.82 9.36
C HIS A 125 8.28 -9.56 8.49
N PRO A 126 8.57 -8.36 9.03
CA PRO A 126 8.33 -7.09 8.34
C PRO A 126 9.04 -6.95 6.99
N GLU A 127 10.11 -7.69 6.75
CA GLU A 127 10.87 -7.77 5.51
C GLU A 127 10.08 -8.43 4.35
N ASN A 128 9.02 -9.18 4.65
CA ASN A 128 8.15 -9.78 3.64
C ASN A 128 7.16 -8.77 3.04
N ASN A 129 7.05 -7.57 3.62
CA ASN A 129 6.16 -6.51 3.14
C ASN A 129 6.78 -5.73 1.99
N ASP A 130 5.92 -5.15 1.15
CA ASP A 130 6.33 -4.21 0.11
C ASP A 130 6.23 -2.78 0.64
N TRP A 131 7.37 -2.22 1.02
CA TRP A 131 7.46 -0.88 1.60
C TRP A 131 7.88 0.14 0.54
N LEU A 132 6.97 1.06 0.20
CA LEU A 132 7.18 2.10 -0.81
C LEU A 132 6.92 3.49 -0.22
N VAL A 133 7.83 4.41 -0.49
CA VAL A 133 7.60 5.86 -0.31
C VAL A 133 7.56 6.52 -1.68
N VAL A 134 6.49 7.28 -1.92
CA VAL A 134 6.32 8.05 -3.15
C VAL A 134 6.33 9.52 -2.83
N ASN A 135 7.14 10.28 -3.55
CA ASN A 135 7.24 11.72 -3.39
C ASN A 135 6.49 12.44 -4.53
N GLN A 136 5.94 13.63 -4.27
CA GLN A 136 5.11 14.39 -5.23
C GLN A 136 3.91 13.61 -5.80
N PHE A 137 3.09 13.04 -4.92
CA PHE A 137 1.88 12.31 -5.30
C PHE A 137 0.70 13.27 -5.54
N ALA A 138 0.30 13.42 -6.81
CA ALA A 138 -0.87 14.24 -7.18
C ALA A 138 -2.17 13.42 -7.24
N VAL A 139 -3.26 13.98 -6.69
CA VAL A 139 -4.62 13.41 -6.57
C VAL A 139 -5.66 14.46 -6.89
#